data_AF-A0A6L9MTY1-F1
#
_entry.id   AF-A0A6L9MTY1-F1
#
_cell.length_a   1.000
_cell.length_b   1.000
_cell.length_c   1.000
_cell.angle_alpha   90.00
_cell.angle_beta   90.00
_cell.angle_gamma   90.00
#
_symmetry.space_group_name_H-M   'P 1'
#
loop_
_entity.id
_entity.type
_entity.pdbx_description
1 polymer ?
#
loop_
_entity_poly.entity_id
_entity_poly.type
_entity_poly.pdbx_seq_one_letter_code
_entity_poly.pdbx_strand_id
1 'polypeptide(L)'
;MNKYFYLALISTIAGMVSKIARDMSVDSTPVNFLLGSAPSFFSILGVLFFSKVMVAKEKYSYKYPAFILLGTLLYEIEQIWSNRVFDVYDILALILGYFLFLIITGASGVERKKQASTE
;
A
#
# COMPACT_ATOMS: atom_id res chain seq x y z
N MET A 1 -14.99 9.90 -12.80
CA MET A 1 -13.59 9.61 -12.41
C MET A 1 -13.55 8.27 -11.67
N ASN A 2 -12.54 7.42 -11.88
CA ASN A 2 -12.49 6.06 -11.33
C ASN A 2 -12.43 6.09 -9.79
N LYS A 3 -13.21 5.26 -9.06
CA LYS A 3 -13.18 5.20 -7.58
C LYS A 3 -11.77 4.94 -7.03
N TYR A 4 -10.96 4.16 -7.75
CA TYR A 4 -9.58 3.87 -7.37
C TYR A 4 -8.66 5.10 -7.48
N PHE A 5 -9.00 6.09 -8.30
CA PHE A 5 -8.27 7.35 -8.36
C PHE A 5 -8.45 8.15 -7.08
N TYR A 6 -9.67 8.26 -6.56
CA TYR A 6 -9.92 8.93 -5.29
C TYR A 6 -9.25 8.20 -4.13
N LEU A 7 -9.28 6.87 -4.12
CA LEU A 7 -8.57 6.07 -3.12
C LEU A 7 -7.06 6.29 -3.19
N ALA A 8 -6.47 6.30 -4.39
CA ALA A 8 -5.05 6.60 -4.57
C ALA A 8 -4.69 8.00 -4.03
N LEU A 9 -5.52 9.00 -4.36
CA LEU A 9 -5.32 10.38 -3.92
C LEU A 9 -5.42 10.52 -2.40
N ILE A 10 -6.48 9.98 -1.79
CA ILE A 10 -6.68 10.03 -0.33
C ILE A 10 -5.55 9.29 0.39
N SER A 11 -5.13 8.11 -0.08
CA SER A 11 -4.00 7.38 0.49
C SER A 11 -2.70 8.18 0.39
N THR A 12 -2.44 8.83 -0.74
CA THR A 12 -1.22 9.65 -0.91
C THR A 12 -1.22 10.84 0.04
N ILE A 13 -2.35 11.55 0.15
CA ILE A 13 -2.51 12.68 1.07
C ILE A 13 -2.37 12.19 2.51
N ALA A 14 -3.00 11.07 2.88
CA ALA A 14 -2.91 10.51 4.22
C ALA A 14 -1.46 10.15 4.60
N GLY A 15 -0.68 9.59 3.67
CA GLY A 15 0.74 9.30 3.90
C GLY A 15 1.59 10.55 4.10
N MET A 16 1.32 11.63 3.35
CA MET A 16 1.99 12.92 3.57
C MET A 16 1.60 13.52 4.92
N VAL A 17 0.30 13.53 5.24
CA VAL A 17 -0.22 14.06 6.51
C VAL A 17 0.33 13.26 7.70
N SER A 18 0.41 11.93 7.63
CA SER A 18 0.98 11.13 8.71
C SER A 18 2.46 11.44 8.95
N LYS A 19 3.22 11.70 7.88
CA LYS A 19 4.62 12.09 8.00
C LYS A 19 4.76 13.45 8.70
N ILE A 20 3.98 14.45 8.29
CA ILE A 20 3.97 15.78 8.92
C ILE A 20 3.52 15.68 10.39
N ALA A 21 2.48 14.90 10.66
CA ALA A 21 1.95 14.71 12.01
C ALA A 21 2.97 14.03 12.94
N ARG A 22 3.79 13.10 12.42
CA ARG A 22 4.89 12.47 13.18
C ARG A 22 5.89 13.51 13.67
N ASP A 23 6.29 14.43 12.81
CA ASP A 23 7.27 15.47 13.13
C ASP A 23 6.73 16.50 14.14
N MET A 24 5.40 16.61 14.25
CA MET A 24 4.71 17.50 15.20
C MET A 24 4.28 16.80 16.50
N SER A 25 4.36 15.46 16.56
CA SER A 25 3.92 14.67 17.70
C SER A 25 4.90 14.80 18.86
N VAL A 26 4.43 15.32 20.00
CA VAL A 26 5.33 15.67 21.12
C VAL A 26 5.62 14.49 22.05
N ASP A 27 4.69 13.61 22.44
CA ASP A 27 5.01 12.77 23.63
C ASP A 27 4.13 11.52 23.91
N SER A 28 3.73 10.71 22.92
CA SER A 28 3.18 9.39 23.26
C SER A 28 3.69 8.24 22.39
N THR A 29 4.22 7.21 23.06
CA THR A 29 4.81 6.00 22.47
C THR A 29 3.87 5.31 21.46
N PRO A 30 2.55 5.16 21.75
CA PRO A 30 1.62 4.53 20.80
C PRO A 30 1.35 5.38 19.54
N VAL A 31 1.27 6.70 19.68
CA VAL A 31 1.03 7.60 18.54
C VAL A 31 2.27 7.71 17.67
N ASN A 32 3.46 7.81 18.28
CA ASN A 32 4.72 7.80 17.55
C ASN A 32 4.94 6.48 16.79
N PHE A 33 4.50 5.36 17.37
CA PHE A 33 4.50 4.06 16.71
C PHE A 33 3.58 4.02 15.47
N LEU A 34 2.32 4.42 15.64
CA LEU A 34 1.35 4.46 14.54
C LEU A 34 1.78 5.42 13.44
N LEU A 35 2.21 6.63 13.81
CA LEU A 35 2.69 7.64 12.86
C LEU A 35 4.04 7.28 12.25
N GLY A 36 4.81 6.41 12.90
CA GLY A 36 6.07 5.85 12.39
C GLY A 36 5.87 5.06 11.09
N SER A 37 4.90 4.16 11.10
CA SER A 37 4.63 3.19 10.01
C SER A 37 3.45 3.56 9.10
N ALA A 38 2.61 4.52 9.51
CA ALA A 38 1.50 5.02 8.69
C ALA A 38 1.92 5.55 7.30
N PRO A 39 3.04 6.29 7.12
CA PRO A 39 3.50 6.70 5.79
C PRO A 39 3.72 5.51 4.85
N SER A 40 4.31 4.43 5.33
CA SER A 40 4.56 3.20 4.58
C SER A 40 3.26 2.49 4.21
N PHE A 41 2.33 2.37 5.17
CA PHE A 41 0.99 1.79 4.94
C PHE A 41 0.22 2.56 3.85
N PHE A 42 0.17 3.88 3.97
CA PHE A 42 -0.60 4.72 3.04
C PHE A 42 0.08 4.87 1.68
N SER A 43 1.41 4.90 1.62
CA SER A 43 2.15 5.00 0.36
C SER A 43 1.93 3.76 -0.51
N ILE A 44 2.01 2.55 0.05
CA ILE A 44 1.76 1.33 -0.75
C ILE A 44 0.31 1.27 -1.24
N LEU A 45 -0.67 1.68 -0.42
CA LEU A 45 -2.06 1.78 -0.87
C LEU A 45 -2.22 2.77 -2.01
N GLY A 46 -1.58 3.95 -1.91
CA GLY A 46 -1.57 4.96 -2.95
C GLY A 46 -1.06 4.40 -4.28
N VAL A 47 0.13 3.77 -4.26
CA VAL A 47 0.75 3.19 -5.45
C VAL A 47 -0.07 2.02 -6.02
N LEU A 48 -0.61 1.15 -5.16
CA LEU A 48 -1.43 0.02 -5.60
C LEU A 48 -2.74 0.48 -6.26
N PHE A 49 -3.46 1.42 -5.65
CA PHE A 49 -4.66 1.97 -6.27
C PHE A 49 -4.36 2.75 -7.55
N PHE A 50 -3.27 3.52 -7.57
CA PHE A 50 -2.82 4.23 -8.76
C PHE A 50 -2.48 3.26 -9.90
N SER A 51 -1.81 2.14 -9.62
CA SER A 51 -1.52 1.11 -10.63
C SER A 51 -2.79 0.57 -11.29
N LYS A 52 -3.87 0.41 -10.50
CA LYS A 52 -5.17 -0.04 -11.00
C LYS A 52 -5.92 1.02 -11.81
N VAL A 53 -5.56 2.30 -11.65
CA VAL A 53 -6.05 3.39 -12.50
C VAL A 53 -5.31 3.42 -13.84
N MET A 54 -3.99 3.19 -13.82
CA MET A 54 -3.14 3.32 -15.00
C MET A 54 -3.21 2.14 -15.96
N VAL A 55 -3.48 0.94 -15.45
CA VAL A 55 -3.58 -0.26 -16.28
C VAL A 55 -5.04 -0.47 -16.70
N ALA A 56 -5.24 -0.74 -18.00
CA ALA A 56 -6.57 -1.05 -18.53
C ALA A 56 -7.20 -2.24 -17.78
N LYS A 57 -8.50 -2.15 -17.50
CA LYS A 57 -9.23 -3.04 -16.58
C LYS A 57 -9.08 -4.52 -16.98
N GLU A 58 -9.11 -4.81 -18.27
CA GLU A 58 -8.99 -6.15 -18.85
C GLU A 58 -7.57 -6.73 -18.76
N LYS A 59 -6.55 -5.89 -18.57
CA LYS A 59 -5.14 -6.30 -18.47
C LYS A 59 -4.63 -6.36 -17.03
N TYR A 60 -5.37 -5.82 -16.06
CA TYR A 60 -4.92 -5.83 -14.67
C TYR A 60 -4.94 -7.25 -14.08
N SER A 61 -3.75 -7.73 -13.73
CA SER A 61 -3.49 -9.05 -13.16
C SER A 61 -2.96 -8.95 -11.73
N TYR A 62 -3.11 -10.02 -10.94
CA TYR A 62 -2.58 -10.13 -9.57
C TYR A 62 -1.05 -9.98 -9.47
N LYS A 63 -0.33 -10.11 -10.60
CA LYS A 63 1.11 -9.93 -10.67
C LYS A 63 1.54 -8.48 -10.40
N TYR A 64 0.80 -7.49 -10.89
CA TYR A 64 1.15 -6.07 -10.71
C TYR A 64 1.22 -5.67 -9.22
N PRO A 65 0.18 -5.88 -8.40
CA PRO A 65 0.25 -5.52 -6.99
C PRO A 65 1.31 -6.33 -6.25
N ALA A 66 1.55 -7.59 -6.63
CA ALA A 66 2.60 -8.42 -6.05
C ALA A 66 4.02 -7.88 -6.34
N PHE A 67 4.29 -7.45 -7.58
CA PHE A 67 5.58 -6.84 -7.93
C PHE A 67 5.79 -5.48 -7.27
N ILE A 68 4.72 -4.69 -7.11
CA ILE A 68 4.77 -3.42 -6.36
C ILE A 68 5.19 -3.72 -4.92
N LEU A 69 4.49 -4.64 -4.23
CA LEU A 69 4.84 -5.04 -2.87
C LEU A 69 6.29 -5.54 -2.79
N LEU A 70 6.70 -6.43 -3.70
CA LEU A 70 8.06 -6.97 -3.70
C LEU A 70 9.11 -5.86 -3.86
N GLY A 71 8.88 -4.92 -4.79
CA GLY A 71 9.79 -3.78 -4.99
C GLY A 71 9.87 -2.88 -3.77
N THR A 72 8.74 -2.60 -3.11
CA THR A 72 8.73 -1.79 -1.89
C THR A 72 9.37 -2.52 -0.70
N LEU A 73 9.16 -3.83 -0.56
CA LEU A 73 9.82 -4.63 0.47
C LEU A 73 11.34 -4.71 0.25
N LEU A 74 11.79 -4.89 -1.00
CA LEU A 74 13.21 -4.84 -1.33
C LEU A 74 13.82 -3.50 -0.97
N TYR A 75 13.08 -2.40 -1.20
CA TYR A 75 13.50 -1.07 -0.79
C TYR A 75 13.64 -0.94 0.73
N GLU A 76 12.70 -1.45 1.52
CA GLU A 76 12.83 -1.44 2.99
C GLU A 76 14.03 -2.27 3.46
N ILE A 77 14.24 -3.47 2.89
CA ILE A 77 15.37 -4.33 3.26
C ILE A 77 16.70 -3.67 2.86
N GLU A 78 16.76 -2.96 1.73
CA GLU A 78 17.95 -2.19 1.32
C GLU A 78 18.37 -1.18 2.38
N GLN A 79 17.42 -0.65 3.16
CA GLN A 79 17.73 0.33 4.20
C GLN A 79 18.70 -0.19 5.26
N ILE A 80 18.77 -1.52 5.48
CA ILE A 80 19.72 -2.18 6.39
C ILE A 80 21.18 -1.86 6.04
N TRP A 81 21.49 -1.70 4.76
CA TRP A 81 22.84 -1.39 4.27
C TRP A 81 23.02 0.08 3.90
N SER A 82 22.01 0.91 4.14
CA SER A 82 21.99 2.33 3.82
C SER A 82 22.20 3.19 5.07
N ASN A 83 22.26 4.52 4.89
CA ASN A 83 22.23 5.48 6.01
C ASN A 83 20.83 5.74 6.58
N ARG A 84 19.80 4.99 6.14
CA ARG A 84 18.41 5.11 6.61
C ARG A 84 18.11 4.10 7.72
N VAL A 85 17.15 4.42 8.56
CA VAL A 85 16.75 3.56 9.69
C VAL A 85 15.76 2.52 9.19
N PHE A 86 16.17 1.26 9.19
CA PHE A 86 15.29 0.13 8.97
C PHE A 86 14.29 -0.02 10.12
N ASP A 87 12.99 -0.15 9.80
CA ASP A 87 11.93 -0.40 10.77
C ASP A 87 11.08 -1.62 10.36
N VAL A 88 10.99 -2.63 11.23
CA VAL A 88 10.17 -3.82 10.98
C VAL A 88 8.68 -3.50 10.88
N TYR A 89 8.25 -2.41 11.51
CA TYR A 89 6.86 -1.97 11.46
C TYR A 89 6.49 -1.39 10.09
N ASP A 90 7.47 -0.87 9.34
CA ASP A 90 7.27 -0.49 7.95
C ASP A 90 6.99 -1.71 7.07
N ILE A 91 7.73 -2.81 7.25
CA ILE A 91 7.44 -4.09 6.56
C ILE A 91 6.01 -4.55 6.85
N LEU A 92 5.61 -4.57 8.13
CA LEU A 92 4.26 -4.99 8.52
C LEU A 92 3.19 -4.07 7.93
N ALA A 93 3.42 -2.75 7.94
CA ALA A 93 2.54 -1.77 7.33
C ALA A 93 2.38 -1.99 5.81
N LEU A 94 3.47 -2.29 5.10
CA LEU A 94 3.42 -2.60 3.68
C LEU A 94 2.57 -3.85 3.38
N ILE A 95 2.78 -4.91 4.16
CA ILE A 95 2.03 -6.16 4.04
C ILE A 95 0.53 -5.93 4.33
N LEU A 96 0.21 -5.21 5.40
CA LEU A 96 -1.17 -4.87 5.76
C LEU A 96 -1.86 -4.02 4.69
N GLY A 97 -1.16 -3.02 4.14
CA GLY A 97 -1.67 -2.18 3.05
C GLY A 97 -1.97 -3.00 1.80
N TYR A 98 -1.07 -3.93 1.45
CA TYR A 98 -1.28 -4.86 0.35
C TYR A 98 -2.51 -5.76 0.55
N PHE A 99 -2.67 -6.36 1.73
CA PHE A 99 -3.86 -7.20 2.01
C PHE A 99 -5.16 -6.40 1.96
N LEU A 100 -5.17 -5.19 2.53
CA LEU A 100 -6.33 -4.32 2.45
C LEU A 100 -6.68 -3.97 0.99
N PHE A 101 -5.67 -3.69 0.16
CA PHE A 101 -5.87 -3.48 -1.27
C PHE A 101 -6.53 -4.70 -1.92
N LEU A 102 -6.05 -5.93 -1.66
CA LEU A 102 -6.62 -7.15 -2.22
C LEU A 102 -8.10 -7.33 -1.82
N ILE A 103 -8.43 -7.07 -0.55
CA ILE A 103 -9.80 -7.14 -0.03
C ILE A 103 -10.70 -6.14 -0.75
N ILE A 104 -10.28 -4.87 -0.84
CA ILE A 104 -11.07 -3.80 -1.49
C ILE A 104 -11.27 -4.08 -2.98
N THR A 105 -10.29 -4.69 -3.62
CA THR A 105 -10.27 -4.88 -5.08
C THR A 105 -10.80 -6.21 -5.57
N GLY A 106 -11.04 -7.18 -4.67
CA GLY A 106 -11.38 -8.55 -5.02
C GLY A 106 -10.27 -9.27 -5.79
N ALA A 107 -9.04 -8.73 -5.80
CA ALA A 107 -7.93 -9.26 -6.60
C ALA A 107 -7.38 -10.59 -6.06
N SER A 108 -7.86 -11.03 -4.91
CA SER A 108 -7.71 -12.40 -4.39
C SER A 108 -8.55 -13.37 -5.23
N GLY A 109 -8.06 -13.74 -6.43
CA GLY A 109 -8.45 -14.81 -7.39
C GLY A 109 -9.73 -15.67 -7.28
N VAL A 110 -10.71 -15.35 -6.45
CA VAL A 110 -11.89 -16.15 -6.13
C VAL A 110 -13.05 -15.80 -7.08
N GLU A 111 -13.12 -14.56 -7.56
CA GLU A 111 -14.21 -14.13 -8.44
C GLU A 111 -14.06 -14.59 -9.91
N ARG A 112 -12.85 -14.94 -10.37
CA ARG A 112 -12.68 -15.43 -11.75
C ARG A 112 -13.29 -16.81 -12.01
N LYS A 113 -13.56 -17.61 -10.97
CA LYS A 113 -14.20 -18.93 -11.14
C LYS A 113 -15.72 -18.85 -11.34
N LYS A 114 -16.38 -17.76 -10.92
CA LYS A 114 -17.85 -17.64 -11.10
C LYS A 114 -18.25 -17.27 -12.53
N GLN A 115 -17.39 -16.56 -13.28
CA GLN A 115 -17.70 -16.16 -14.65
C GLN A 115 -17.35 -17.25 -15.68
N ALA A 116 -16.31 -18.06 -15.44
CA ALA A 116 -15.93 -19.16 -16.34
C ALA A 116 -16.79 -20.44 -16.20
N SER A 117 -17.77 -20.44 -15.30
CA SER A 117 -18.67 -21.58 -15.04
C SER A 117 -20.08 -21.38 -15.64
N THR A 118 -20.31 -20.24 -16.30
CA THR A 118 -21.61 -19.84 -16.86
C THR A 118 -21.57 -19.64 -18.37
N GLU A 119 -20.48 -20.02 -19.03
CA GLU A 119 -20.38 -20.12 -20.50
C GLU A 119 -20.34 -21.58 -20.94
#